data_AF-A0AAN4PZY6-F1
#
_entry.id   AF-A0AAN4PZY6-F1
#
_cell.length_a   1.000
_cell.length_b   1.000
_cell.length_c   1.000
_cell.angle_alpha   90.00
_cell.angle_beta   90.00
_cell.angle_gamma   90.00
#
_symmetry.space_group_name_H-M   'P 1'
#
loop_
_entity.id
_entity.type
_entity.pdbx_description
1 polymer ?
#
loop_
_entity_poly.entity_id
_entity_poly.type
_entity_poly.pdbx_seq_one_letter_code
_entity_poly.pdbx_strand_id
1 'polypeptide(L)'
;MVYERALSEPYETFRRIYLSKDALIDDKKDNPDGTSRSGSKRDALIKHLFKIQHIVSLYENKQYNEFLKRTEFKIRSIDDKKKLKDIIDELRGISNSTIGTVIDRADELGLCRKDDKLSIFIARNSYVYDRVRKVTFLEFIKLYQYLEGHTPFSTQHKIKGAEFDNVLVVLDNGNWSKYNFKYLFEGAGNPSVLERTKKLFYVCSTRSKKSLVVYYRNPSEKALATARKWFGDASVSRMG
;
A
#
# COMPACT_ATOMS: atom_id res chain seq x y z
N MET A 1 -1.61 -31.43 -6.03
CA MET A 1 -0.25 -30.83 -5.94
C MET A 1 0.03 -30.03 -4.66
N VAL A 2 -0.66 -28.92 -4.31
CA VAL A 2 -0.29 -28.12 -3.11
C VAL A 2 -0.70 -28.81 -1.80
N TYR A 3 -1.88 -29.45 -1.78
CA TYR A 3 -2.38 -30.20 -0.63
C TYR A 3 -1.58 -31.48 -0.35
N GLU A 4 -1.23 -32.24 -1.38
CA GLU A 4 -0.41 -33.46 -1.27
C GLU A 4 0.99 -33.18 -0.70
N ARG A 5 1.56 -32.02 -1.03
CA ARG A 5 2.87 -31.63 -0.50
C ARG A 5 2.81 -31.22 0.97
N ALA A 6 1.72 -30.56 1.40
CA ALA A 6 1.45 -30.30 2.81
C ALA A 6 1.29 -31.60 3.62
N LEU A 7 0.70 -32.65 3.03
CA LEU A 7 0.60 -33.98 3.65
C LEU A 7 1.95 -34.70 3.75
N SER A 8 2.90 -34.39 2.87
CA SER A 8 4.24 -35.00 2.85
C SER A 8 5.24 -34.37 3.83
N GLU A 9 4.94 -33.19 4.39
CA GLU A 9 5.81 -32.55 5.38
C GLU A 9 5.50 -33.02 6.81
N PRO A 10 6.52 -33.16 7.69
CA PRO A 10 6.29 -33.47 9.09
C PRO A 10 5.34 -32.46 9.74
N TYR A 11 4.27 -32.95 10.38
CA TYR A 11 3.25 -32.12 11.02
C TYR A 11 3.84 -31.09 12.00
N GLU A 12 4.89 -31.45 12.72
CA GLU A 12 5.61 -30.55 13.65
C GLU A 12 6.27 -29.36 12.94
N THR A 13 6.77 -29.54 11.72
CA THR A 13 7.33 -28.46 10.90
C THR A 13 6.20 -27.58 10.38
N PHE A 14 5.15 -28.20 9.82
CA PHE A 14 4.02 -27.49 9.23
C PHE A 14 3.26 -26.65 10.27
N ARG A 15 3.04 -27.18 11.48
CA ARG A 15 2.38 -26.48 12.60
C ARG A 15 3.15 -25.23 13.05
N ARG A 16 4.48 -25.20 12.87
CA ARG A 16 5.33 -24.06 13.24
C ARG A 16 5.32 -22.95 12.18
N ILE A 17 4.77 -23.19 10.99
CA ILE A 17 4.61 -22.18 9.95
C ILE A 17 3.45 -21.26 10.34
N TYR A 18 3.76 -20.24 11.13
CA TYR A 18 2.80 -19.19 11.51
C TYR A 18 2.88 -18.04 10.51
N LEU A 19 1.83 -17.87 9.70
CA LEU A 19 1.70 -16.75 8.79
C LEU A 19 0.63 -15.78 9.29
N SER A 20 1.05 -14.61 9.77
CA SER A 20 0.10 -13.54 10.09
C SER A 20 -0.22 -12.73 8.83
N LYS A 21 -1.45 -12.23 8.72
CA LYS A 21 -1.85 -11.30 7.64
C LYS A 21 -0.91 -10.09 7.58
N ASP A 22 -0.52 -9.56 8.75
CA ASP A 22 0.42 -8.45 8.85
C ASP A 22 1.80 -8.80 8.25
N ALA A 23 2.27 -10.04 8.34
CA ALA A 23 3.54 -10.44 7.72
C ALA A 23 3.55 -10.24 6.19
N LEU A 24 2.37 -10.33 5.56
CA LEU A 24 2.20 -10.17 4.12
C LEU A 24 1.85 -8.75 3.68
N ILE A 25 0.99 -8.06 4.45
CA ILE A 25 0.34 -6.83 3.99
C ILE A 25 0.47 -5.66 4.98
N ASP A 26 1.38 -5.72 5.95
CA ASP A 26 1.61 -4.60 6.87
C ASP A 26 1.92 -3.32 6.06
N ASP A 27 1.14 -2.30 6.34
CA ASP A 27 1.10 -1.01 5.65
C ASP A 27 1.94 0.05 6.36
N LYS A 28 2.62 -0.31 7.46
CA LYS A 28 3.57 0.57 8.11
C LYS A 28 4.76 0.83 7.19
N LYS A 29 4.81 2.05 6.64
CA LYS A 29 5.90 2.51 5.77
C LYS A 29 7.24 2.40 6.49
N ASP A 30 8.24 1.90 5.77
CA ASP A 30 9.64 1.92 6.20
C ASP A 30 10.16 3.37 6.22
N ASN A 31 11.32 3.59 6.84
CA ASN A 31 11.91 4.92 6.90
C ASN A 31 12.37 5.39 5.50
N PRO A 32 12.55 6.71 5.30
CA PRO A 32 13.02 7.29 4.03
C PRO A 32 14.41 6.80 3.59
N ASP A 33 15.17 6.19 4.49
CA ASP A 33 16.49 5.59 4.26
C ASP A 33 16.43 4.09 3.92
N GLY A 34 15.23 3.50 3.86
CA GLY A 34 15.02 2.07 3.58
C GLY A 34 15.22 1.17 4.80
N THR A 35 15.49 1.74 5.98
CA THR A 35 15.50 0.98 7.23
C THR A 35 14.06 0.73 7.67
N SER A 36 13.76 -0.48 8.15
CA SER A 36 12.41 -0.75 8.65
C SER A 36 12.12 0.13 9.86
N ARG A 37 11.00 0.85 9.83
CA ARG A 37 10.51 1.53 11.05
C ARG A 37 10.30 0.50 12.13
N SER A 38 10.72 0.82 13.36
CA SER A 38 10.45 -0.01 14.54
C SER A 38 8.96 -0.37 14.58
N GLY A 39 8.66 -1.65 14.31
CA GLY A 39 7.31 -2.21 14.26
C GLY A 39 6.73 -2.59 12.89
N SER A 40 7.49 -2.56 11.78
CA SER A 40 7.07 -3.22 10.52
C SER A 40 7.14 -4.75 10.68
N LYS A 41 5.98 -5.41 10.63
CA LYS A 41 5.79 -6.86 10.77
C LYS A 41 6.04 -7.63 9.47
N ARG A 42 6.35 -6.95 8.36
CA ARG A 42 6.65 -7.59 7.06
C ARG A 42 7.74 -8.65 7.22
N ASP A 43 7.52 -9.82 6.65
CA ASP A 43 8.52 -10.88 6.63
C ASP A 43 9.70 -10.56 5.69
N ALA A 44 10.72 -11.41 5.70
CA ALA A 44 11.93 -11.19 4.90
C ALA A 44 11.67 -11.29 3.39
N LEU A 45 10.73 -12.13 2.95
CA LEU A 45 10.37 -12.28 1.54
C LEU A 45 9.69 -11.02 1.02
N ILE A 46 8.69 -10.52 1.75
CA ILE A 46 7.98 -9.28 1.41
C ILE A 46 8.92 -8.10 1.42
N LYS A 47 9.81 -8.00 2.43
CA LYS A 47 10.84 -6.95 2.48
C LYS A 47 11.75 -6.99 1.25
N HIS A 48 12.17 -8.19 0.82
CA HIS A 48 13.00 -8.35 -0.37
C HIS A 48 12.26 -7.94 -1.65
N LEU A 49 11.00 -8.34 -1.81
CA LEU A 49 10.17 -7.92 -2.94
C LEU A 49 9.92 -6.41 -2.97
N PHE A 50 9.72 -5.82 -1.79
CA PHE A 50 9.61 -4.37 -1.63
C PHE A 50 10.88 -3.66 -2.10
N LYS A 51 12.07 -4.17 -1.75
CA LYS A 51 13.34 -3.59 -2.24
C LYS A 51 13.40 -3.58 -3.77
N ILE A 52 13.12 -4.72 -4.42
CA ILE A 52 13.13 -4.83 -5.89
C ILE A 52 12.18 -3.82 -6.51
N GLN A 53 10.90 -3.83 -6.10
CA GLN A 53 9.89 -2.96 -6.70
C GLN A 53 10.14 -1.47 -6.41
N HIS A 54 10.67 -1.16 -5.22
CA HIS A 54 11.00 0.21 -4.85
C HIS A 54 12.13 0.78 -5.71
N ILE A 55 13.16 -0.02 -5.98
CA ILE A 55 14.26 0.36 -6.89
C ILE A 55 13.71 0.67 -8.29
N VAL A 56 12.86 -0.20 -8.84
CA VAL A 56 12.20 0.03 -10.14
C VAL A 56 11.38 1.34 -10.10
N SER A 57 10.59 1.55 -9.05
CA SER A 57 9.76 2.75 -8.89
C SER A 57 10.57 4.05 -8.80
N LEU A 58 11.72 4.06 -8.10
CA LEU A 58 12.60 5.23 -8.03
C LEU A 58 13.15 5.62 -9.40
N TYR A 59 13.48 4.63 -10.24
CA TYR A 59 13.91 4.87 -11.61
C TYR A 59 12.79 5.46 -12.46
N GLU A 60 11.58 4.90 -12.39
CA GLU A 60 10.40 5.38 -13.12
C GLU A 60 10.02 6.81 -12.76
N ASN A 61 10.12 7.15 -11.47
CA ASN A 61 9.86 8.50 -10.96
C ASN A 61 11.02 9.48 -11.21
N LYS A 62 12.07 9.07 -11.95
CA LYS A 62 13.27 9.86 -12.24
C LYS A 62 14.01 10.34 -10.97
N GLN A 63 13.83 9.64 -9.85
CA GLN A 63 14.48 9.94 -8.58
C GLN A 63 15.88 9.31 -8.53
N TYR A 64 16.73 9.67 -9.48
CA TYR A 64 18.03 9.01 -9.69
C TYR A 64 18.95 9.11 -8.46
N ASN A 65 18.90 10.20 -7.71
CA ASN A 65 19.74 10.36 -6.52
C ASN A 65 19.43 9.32 -5.43
N GLU A 66 18.15 9.03 -5.21
CA GLU A 66 17.72 8.01 -4.24
C GLU A 66 17.86 6.60 -4.79
N PHE A 67 17.60 6.42 -6.09
CA PHE A 67 17.84 5.17 -6.79
C PHE A 67 19.28 4.70 -6.63
N LEU A 68 20.26 5.56 -6.89
CA LEU A 68 21.69 5.25 -6.80
C LEU A 68 22.16 4.89 -5.39
N LYS A 69 21.53 5.46 -4.35
CA LYS A 69 21.85 5.14 -2.95
C LYS A 69 21.35 3.76 -2.55
N ARG A 70 20.25 3.29 -3.16
CA ARG A 70 19.56 2.07 -2.76
C ARG A 70 19.88 0.86 -3.63
N THR A 71 20.34 1.07 -4.86
CA THR A 71 20.82 -0.02 -5.70
C THR A 71 22.13 -0.56 -5.12
N GLU A 72 22.23 -1.89 -4.99
CA GLU A 72 23.49 -2.56 -4.64
C GLU A 72 24.49 -2.58 -5.81
N PHE A 73 24.09 -2.04 -6.96
CA PHE A 73 24.85 -1.94 -8.18
C PHE A 73 25.88 -0.79 -8.11
N LYS A 74 27.17 -1.11 -8.26
CA LYS A 74 28.25 -0.11 -8.22
C LYS A 74 28.44 0.54 -9.58
N ILE A 75 28.15 1.84 -9.69
CA ILE A 75 28.41 2.61 -10.91
C ILE A 75 29.81 3.20 -10.87
N ARG A 76 30.65 2.84 -11.84
CA ARG A 76 32.01 3.36 -12.01
C ARG A 76 32.21 4.06 -13.34
N SER A 77 31.31 3.85 -14.30
CA SER A 77 31.40 4.37 -15.66
C SER A 77 30.05 4.80 -16.23
N ILE A 78 30.08 5.48 -17.39
CA ILE A 78 28.87 5.83 -18.14
C ILE A 78 28.17 4.55 -18.67
N ASP A 79 28.93 3.52 -19.04
CA ASP A 79 28.36 2.26 -19.51
C ASP A 79 27.64 1.48 -18.39
N ASP A 80 28.05 1.65 -17.13
CA ASP A 80 27.32 1.10 -15.98
C ASP A 80 25.94 1.72 -15.82
N LYS A 81 25.76 3.00 -16.20
CA LYS A 81 24.44 3.65 -16.22
C LYS A 81 23.54 3.09 -17.32
N LYS A 82 24.11 2.74 -18.48
CA LYS A 82 23.37 2.07 -19.56
C LYS A 82 22.94 0.68 -19.14
N LYS A 83 23.87 -0.11 -18.60
CA LYS A 83 23.56 -1.45 -18.05
C LYS A 83 22.45 -1.39 -17.00
N LEU A 84 22.51 -0.42 -16.09
CA LEU A 84 21.49 -0.29 -15.06
C LEU A 84 20.11 0.07 -15.63
N LYS A 85 20.06 0.88 -16.69
CA LYS A 85 18.83 1.12 -17.44
C LYS A 85 18.32 -0.18 -18.08
N ASP A 86 19.19 -0.92 -18.76
CA ASP A 86 18.81 -2.17 -19.44
C ASP A 86 18.27 -3.20 -18.44
N ILE A 87 18.88 -3.30 -17.25
CA ILE A 87 18.40 -4.15 -16.14
C ILE A 87 16.98 -3.76 -15.71
N ILE A 88 16.71 -2.46 -15.55
CA ILE A 88 15.38 -1.99 -15.15
C ILE A 88 14.34 -2.27 -16.25
N ASP A 89 14.70 -2.02 -17.51
CA ASP A 89 13.81 -2.30 -18.65
C ASP A 89 13.53 -3.81 -18.78
N GLU A 90 14.52 -4.67 -18.50
CA GLU A 90 14.34 -6.11 -18.44
C GLU A 90 13.38 -6.53 -17.31
N LEU A 91 13.58 -6.04 -16.08
CA LEU A 91 12.69 -6.34 -14.95
C LEU A 91 11.24 -5.88 -15.20
N ARG A 92 11.07 -4.77 -15.91
CA ARG A 92 9.75 -4.30 -16.37
C ARG A 92 9.16 -5.24 -17.41
N GLY A 93 9.95 -5.74 -18.34
CA GLY A 93 9.51 -6.72 -19.34
C GLY A 93 9.01 -8.04 -18.74
N ILE A 94 9.59 -8.46 -17.61
CA ILE A 94 9.22 -9.70 -16.91
C ILE A 94 8.21 -9.50 -15.77
N SER A 95 7.56 -8.35 -15.65
CA SER A 95 6.62 -8.09 -14.55
C SER A 95 5.40 -9.02 -14.53
N ASN A 96 5.06 -9.60 -15.69
CA ASN A 96 3.99 -10.61 -15.82
C ASN A 96 4.46 -12.04 -15.51
N SER A 97 5.76 -12.25 -15.29
CA SER A 97 6.32 -13.52 -14.87
C SER A 97 6.10 -13.75 -13.37
N THR A 98 6.51 -14.92 -12.89
CA THR A 98 6.35 -15.29 -11.48
C THR A 98 7.30 -14.51 -10.57
N ILE A 99 6.91 -14.32 -9.31
CA ILE A 99 7.73 -13.70 -8.27
C ILE A 99 9.10 -14.38 -8.18
N GLY A 100 9.15 -15.72 -8.27
CA GLY A 100 10.42 -16.46 -8.25
C GLY A 100 11.36 -16.03 -9.37
N THR A 101 10.85 -15.96 -10.61
CA THR A 101 11.62 -15.52 -11.77
C THR A 101 12.18 -14.10 -11.58
N VAL A 102 11.39 -13.19 -11.04
CA VAL A 102 11.83 -11.80 -10.79
C VAL A 102 12.91 -11.73 -9.71
N ILE A 103 12.76 -12.49 -8.60
CA ILE A 103 13.78 -12.57 -7.56
C ILE A 103 15.09 -13.12 -8.13
N ASP A 104 15.01 -14.24 -8.86
CA ASP A 104 16.19 -14.90 -9.45
C ASP A 104 16.89 -13.95 -10.43
N ARG A 105 16.13 -13.26 -11.28
CA ARG A 105 16.70 -12.33 -12.26
C ARG A 105 17.29 -11.07 -11.61
N ALA A 106 16.65 -10.54 -10.58
CA ALA A 106 17.19 -9.38 -9.83
C ALA A 106 18.51 -9.70 -9.11
N ASP A 107 18.68 -10.94 -8.66
CA ASP A 107 19.91 -11.46 -8.04
C ASP A 107 21.02 -11.64 -9.08
N GLU A 108 20.73 -12.30 -10.21
CA GLU A 108 21.66 -12.50 -11.33
C GLU A 108 22.18 -11.19 -11.91
N LEU A 109 21.29 -10.21 -12.11
CA LEU A 109 21.63 -8.89 -12.64
C LEU A 109 22.30 -7.99 -11.59
N GLY A 110 22.38 -8.45 -10.33
CA GLY A 110 23.00 -7.71 -9.23
C GLY A 110 22.25 -6.43 -8.83
N LEU A 111 20.95 -6.34 -9.15
CA LEU A 111 20.12 -5.20 -8.75
C LEU A 111 19.74 -5.29 -7.27
N CYS A 112 19.36 -6.49 -6.83
CA CYS A 112 18.99 -6.77 -5.45
C CYS A 112 19.38 -8.22 -5.11
N ARG A 113 20.45 -8.41 -4.35
CA ARG A 113 20.95 -9.75 -4.04
C ARG A 113 20.09 -10.43 -2.98
N LYS A 114 20.04 -11.76 -3.04
CA LYS A 114 19.42 -12.58 -1.98
C LYS A 114 20.25 -12.47 -0.71
N ASP A 115 19.73 -11.73 0.28
CA ASP A 115 20.40 -11.57 1.57
C ASP A 115 20.21 -12.79 2.48
N ASP A 116 21.04 -12.90 3.52
CA ASP A 116 20.97 -14.01 4.49
C ASP A 116 19.59 -14.12 5.14
N LYS A 117 18.88 -13.00 5.30
CA LYS A 117 17.53 -12.96 5.88
C LYS A 117 16.54 -13.67 4.98
N LEU A 118 16.60 -13.44 3.67
CA LEU A 118 15.79 -14.16 2.69
C LEU A 118 16.13 -15.65 2.69
N SER A 119 17.42 -16.00 2.68
CA SER A 119 17.87 -17.40 2.71
C SER A 119 17.36 -18.15 3.95
N ILE A 120 17.47 -17.54 5.13
CA ILE A 120 16.94 -18.10 6.39
C ILE A 120 15.41 -18.22 6.32
N PHE A 121 14.71 -17.25 5.73
CA PHE A 121 13.26 -17.32 5.58
C PHE A 121 12.83 -18.46 4.65
N ILE A 122 13.49 -18.64 3.51
CA ILE A 122 13.23 -19.73 2.56
C ILE A 122 13.45 -21.08 3.23
N ALA A 123 14.54 -21.24 3.99
CA ALA A 123 14.85 -22.49 4.69
C ALA A 123 13.81 -22.82 5.78
N ARG A 124 13.29 -21.80 6.49
CA ARG A 124 12.32 -21.98 7.58
C ARG A 124 10.86 -22.05 7.12
N ASN A 125 10.53 -21.46 5.96
CA ASN A 125 9.18 -21.30 5.44
C ASN A 125 9.09 -21.74 3.97
N SER A 126 9.75 -22.85 3.63
CA SER A 126 9.82 -23.41 2.26
C SER A 126 8.45 -23.53 1.61
N TYR A 127 7.46 -24.05 2.34
CA TYR A 127 6.08 -24.19 1.87
C TYR A 127 5.44 -22.84 1.50
N VAL A 128 5.67 -21.80 2.29
CA VAL A 128 5.14 -20.45 2.02
C VAL A 128 5.83 -19.86 0.80
N TYR A 129 7.16 -19.91 0.78
CA TYR A 129 7.96 -19.43 -0.34
C TYR A 129 7.54 -20.11 -1.65
N ASP A 130 7.34 -21.42 -1.64
CA ASP A 130 6.94 -22.19 -2.83
C ASP A 130 5.56 -21.82 -3.37
N ARG A 131 4.66 -21.30 -2.52
CA ARG A 131 3.38 -20.76 -2.97
C ARG A 131 3.53 -19.34 -3.49
N VAL A 132 4.20 -18.47 -2.74
CA VAL A 132 4.36 -17.06 -3.11
C VAL A 132 5.19 -16.92 -4.38
N ARG A 133 6.26 -17.70 -4.56
CA ARG A 133 7.10 -17.64 -5.76
C ARG A 133 6.37 -17.93 -7.06
N LYS A 134 5.22 -18.63 -7.01
CA LYS A 134 4.39 -18.96 -8.18
C LYS A 134 3.38 -17.87 -8.54
N VAL A 135 3.13 -16.94 -7.64
CA VAL A 135 2.28 -15.78 -7.89
C VAL A 135 2.94 -14.88 -8.93
N THR A 136 2.16 -14.24 -9.80
CA THR A 136 2.67 -13.27 -10.77
C THR A 136 3.16 -12.01 -10.06
N PHE A 137 4.32 -11.49 -10.46
CA PHE A 137 4.91 -10.31 -9.84
C PHE A 137 4.01 -9.06 -9.97
N LEU A 138 3.19 -8.99 -11.02
CA LEU A 138 2.18 -7.94 -11.19
C LEU A 138 1.22 -7.79 -10.00
N GLU A 139 0.84 -8.87 -9.31
CA GLU A 139 0.01 -8.78 -8.10
C GLU A 139 0.76 -8.06 -6.98
N PHE A 140 2.06 -8.33 -6.85
CA PHE A 140 2.91 -7.64 -5.89
C PHE A 140 3.10 -6.16 -6.26
N ILE A 141 3.23 -5.81 -7.55
CA ILE A 141 3.28 -4.41 -8.00
C ILE A 141 2.02 -3.65 -7.55
N LYS A 142 0.83 -4.24 -7.74
CA LYS A 142 -0.45 -3.66 -7.29
C LYS A 142 -0.50 -3.50 -5.78
N LEU A 143 -0.03 -4.52 -5.04
CA LEU A 143 0.09 -4.45 -3.58
C LEU A 143 1.03 -3.33 -3.16
N TYR A 144 2.20 -3.20 -3.78
CA TYR A 144 3.16 -2.14 -3.53
C TYR A 144 2.53 -0.76 -3.76
N GLN A 145 1.84 -0.55 -4.89
CA GLN A 145 1.15 0.71 -5.18
C GLN A 145 0.09 1.06 -4.13
N TYR A 146 -0.68 0.06 -3.68
CA TYR A 146 -1.67 0.21 -2.62
C TYR A 146 -1.05 0.53 -1.25
N LEU A 147 0.09 -0.08 -0.93
CA LEU A 147 0.77 0.11 0.36
C LEU A 147 1.53 1.44 0.41
N GLU A 148 2.24 1.81 -0.65
CA GLU A 148 3.00 3.07 -0.72
C GLU A 148 2.11 4.30 -0.96
N GLY A 149 0.82 4.10 -1.26
CA GLY A 149 -0.13 5.21 -1.43
C GLY A 149 0.02 5.92 -2.76
N HIS A 150 0.51 5.21 -3.80
CA HIS A 150 0.44 5.68 -5.18
C HIS A 150 -0.98 5.63 -5.75
N THR A 151 -1.96 5.18 -4.96
CA THR A 151 -3.38 5.39 -5.21
C THR A 151 -3.88 6.58 -4.37
N PRO A 152 -4.54 7.59 -4.97
CA PRO A 152 -5.15 8.73 -4.26
C PRO A 152 -6.30 8.35 -3.29
N PHE A 153 -6.54 7.06 -3.09
CA PHE A 153 -7.59 6.52 -2.24
C PHE A 153 -6.97 5.58 -1.19
N SER A 154 -6.90 6.04 0.06
CA SER A 154 -6.67 5.16 1.22
C SER A 154 -7.99 4.92 1.94
N THR A 155 -8.32 3.65 2.22
CA THR A 155 -9.53 3.31 2.99
C THR A 155 -9.33 3.63 4.47
N GLN A 156 -10.43 3.95 5.14
CA GLN A 156 -10.54 4.61 6.45
C GLN A 156 -9.84 3.95 7.66
N HIS A 157 -9.20 2.79 7.50
CA HIS A 157 -8.43 2.16 8.59
C HIS A 157 -6.97 2.64 8.66
N LYS A 158 -6.44 3.30 7.61
CA LYS A 158 -5.05 3.80 7.53
C LYS A 158 -4.78 5.17 8.19
N ILE A 159 -5.81 5.84 8.73
CA ILE A 159 -5.75 7.28 9.07
C ILE A 159 -5.72 7.60 10.57
N LYS A 160 -5.41 6.65 11.45
CA LYS A 160 -5.25 6.99 12.88
C LYS A 160 -3.88 7.65 13.13
N GLY A 161 -3.76 8.94 12.82
CA GLY A 161 -2.62 9.79 13.21
C GLY A 161 -1.90 10.53 12.07
N ALA A 162 -2.16 10.20 10.80
CA ALA A 162 -1.59 10.94 9.67
C ALA A 162 -2.38 12.23 9.40
N GLU A 163 -1.74 13.29 8.94
CA GLU A 163 -2.37 14.55 8.53
C GLU A 163 -1.89 14.89 7.11
N PHE A 164 -2.74 15.48 6.29
CA PHE A 164 -2.49 15.79 4.87
C PHE A 164 -2.74 17.27 4.58
N ASP A 165 -1.98 17.85 3.65
CA ASP A 165 -2.14 19.26 3.28
C ASP A 165 -3.53 19.55 2.69
N ASN A 166 -3.97 18.72 1.73
CA ASN A 166 -5.27 18.85 1.07
C ASN A 166 -6.06 17.55 1.18
N VAL A 167 -7.31 17.61 1.62
CA VAL A 167 -8.19 16.44 1.80
C VAL A 167 -9.48 16.63 1.00
N LEU A 168 -9.85 15.64 0.20
CA LEU A 168 -11.17 15.53 -0.43
C LEU A 168 -11.99 14.45 0.29
N VAL A 169 -13.14 14.82 0.83
CA VAL A 169 -14.09 13.90 1.43
C VAL A 169 -15.26 13.72 0.48
N VAL A 170 -15.41 12.53 -0.09
CA VAL A 170 -16.57 12.17 -0.91
C VAL A 170 -17.62 11.53 -0.01
N LEU A 171 -18.76 12.20 0.12
CA LEU A 171 -19.91 11.72 0.88
C LEU A 171 -20.73 10.77 0.01
N ASP A 172 -20.30 9.51 -0.01
CA ASP A 172 -21.06 8.41 -0.59
C ASP A 172 -21.38 7.39 0.51
N ASN A 173 -22.64 6.95 0.56
CA ASN A 173 -23.07 5.92 1.49
C ASN A 173 -22.70 4.51 0.98
N GLY A 174 -22.35 4.33 -0.31
CA GLY A 174 -21.63 3.16 -0.83
C GLY A 174 -22.15 1.78 -0.39
N ASN A 175 -23.46 1.62 -0.17
CA ASN A 175 -24.11 0.43 0.41
C ASN A 175 -23.62 0.01 1.82
N TRP A 176 -22.97 0.90 2.58
CA TRP A 176 -22.61 0.65 3.98
C TRP A 176 -23.78 0.94 4.93
N SER A 177 -24.31 -0.10 5.58
CA SER A 177 -25.41 0.04 6.55
C SER A 177 -25.00 0.67 7.89
N LYS A 178 -23.70 0.79 8.18
CA LYS A 178 -23.16 1.28 9.46
C LYS A 178 -22.98 2.80 9.53
N TYR A 179 -22.94 3.49 8.39
CA TYR A 179 -22.70 4.93 8.29
C TYR A 179 -23.68 5.55 7.31
N ASN A 180 -24.13 6.76 7.57
CA ASN A 180 -25.06 7.43 6.67
C ASN A 180 -24.87 8.95 6.73
N PHE A 181 -24.19 9.51 5.73
CA PHE A 181 -23.92 10.95 5.66
C PHE A 181 -25.19 11.77 5.41
N LYS A 182 -26.19 11.20 4.71
CA LYS A 182 -27.51 11.83 4.59
C LYS A 182 -28.13 12.06 5.97
N TYR A 183 -28.10 11.07 6.84
CA TYR A 183 -28.60 11.19 8.21
C TYR A 183 -27.86 12.25 9.01
N LEU A 184 -26.53 12.32 8.85
CA LEU A 184 -25.71 13.32 9.52
C LEU A 184 -26.09 14.76 9.10
N PHE A 185 -26.27 15.02 7.80
CA PHE A 185 -26.54 16.36 7.29
C PHE A 185 -28.03 16.75 7.38
N GLU A 186 -28.96 15.79 7.38
CA GLU A 186 -30.40 16.05 7.52
C GLU A 186 -30.88 16.00 8.97
N GLY A 187 -30.05 15.54 9.90
CA GLY A 187 -30.40 15.39 11.32
C GLY A 187 -31.49 14.34 11.56
N ALA A 188 -31.56 13.31 10.72
CA ALA A 188 -32.61 12.29 10.75
C ALA A 188 -32.01 10.89 10.85
N GLY A 189 -32.77 9.91 11.36
CA GLY A 189 -32.37 8.50 11.40
C GLY A 189 -31.92 7.98 12.78
N ASN A 190 -31.23 6.84 12.80
CA ASN A 190 -30.87 6.14 14.03
C ASN A 190 -29.72 6.88 14.79
N PRO A 191 -29.88 7.21 16.09
CA PRO A 191 -28.86 7.90 16.88
C PRO A 191 -27.49 7.22 16.89
N SER A 192 -27.46 5.88 16.91
CA SER A 192 -26.22 5.09 16.92
C SER A 192 -25.45 5.19 15.59
N VAL A 193 -26.17 5.28 14.47
CA VAL A 193 -25.57 5.49 13.14
C VAL A 193 -25.10 6.94 13.00
N LEU A 194 -25.88 7.89 13.51
CA LEU A 194 -25.54 9.31 13.49
C LEU A 194 -24.26 9.60 14.28
N GLU A 195 -24.13 9.08 15.50
CA GLU A 195 -22.92 9.23 16.32
C GLU A 195 -21.67 8.63 15.67
N ARG A 196 -21.80 7.44 15.06
CA ARG A 196 -20.69 6.82 14.32
C ARG A 196 -20.30 7.64 13.08
N THR A 197 -21.29 8.12 12.33
CA THR A 197 -21.06 8.94 11.13
C THR A 197 -20.45 10.29 11.48
N LYS A 198 -20.90 10.92 12.58
CA LYS A 198 -20.34 12.18 13.09
C LYS A 198 -18.87 12.02 13.49
N LYS A 199 -18.53 10.96 14.24
CA LYS A 199 -17.14 10.65 14.60
C LYS A 199 -16.28 10.42 13.37
N LEU A 200 -16.80 9.69 12.38
CA LEU A 200 -16.09 9.45 11.13
C LEU A 200 -15.84 10.74 10.35
N PHE A 201 -16.87 11.57 10.19
CA PHE A 201 -16.78 12.86 9.50
C PHE A 201 -15.82 13.83 10.20
N TYR A 202 -15.85 13.87 11.53
CA TYR A 202 -14.92 14.64 12.34
C TYR A 202 -13.47 14.18 12.12
N VAL A 203 -13.23 12.86 12.15
CA VAL A 203 -11.90 12.32 11.84
C VAL A 203 -11.49 12.69 10.43
N CYS A 204 -12.33 12.54 9.40
CA CYS A 204 -11.96 12.90 8.03
C CYS A 204 -11.59 14.40 7.90
N SER A 205 -12.36 15.28 8.54
CA SER A 205 -12.17 16.73 8.45
C SER A 205 -10.89 17.19 9.16
N THR A 206 -10.61 16.64 10.33
CA THR A 206 -9.42 16.97 11.16
C THR A 206 -8.10 16.44 10.61
N ARG A 207 -8.12 15.72 9.49
CA ARG A 207 -6.90 15.24 8.82
C ARG A 207 -6.33 16.28 7.85
N SER A 208 -7.06 17.35 7.55
CA SER A 208 -6.61 18.43 6.67
C SER A 208 -5.76 19.46 7.44
N LYS A 209 -4.63 19.88 6.86
CA LYS A 209 -3.78 20.98 7.39
C LYS A 209 -4.03 22.32 6.73
N LYS A 210 -4.29 22.32 5.41
CA LYS A 210 -4.43 23.54 4.61
C LYS A 210 -5.81 23.66 3.98
N SER A 211 -6.29 22.60 3.32
CA SER A 211 -7.57 22.65 2.60
C SER A 211 -8.39 21.37 2.77
N LEU A 212 -9.69 21.56 2.96
CA LEU A 212 -10.70 20.50 3.02
C LEU A 212 -11.76 20.78 1.95
N VAL A 213 -11.98 19.84 1.05
CA VAL A 213 -13.09 19.85 0.10
C VAL A 213 -14.03 18.72 0.46
N VAL A 214 -15.33 19.02 0.59
CA VAL A 214 -16.36 18.00 0.84
C VAL A 214 -17.27 17.94 -0.38
N TYR A 215 -17.29 16.79 -1.04
CA TYR A 215 -18.16 16.54 -2.19
C TYR A 215 -19.37 15.72 -1.75
N TYR A 216 -20.56 16.28 -1.93
CA TYR A 216 -21.83 15.63 -1.67
C TYR A 216 -22.57 15.44 -3.00
N ARG A 217 -22.82 14.19 -3.39
CA ARG A 217 -23.65 13.89 -4.56
C ARG A 217 -25.14 14.08 -4.25
N ASN A 218 -25.80 15.00 -4.96
CA ASN A 218 -27.25 15.28 -4.85
C ASN A 218 -27.73 15.58 -3.41
N PRO A 219 -27.21 16.63 -2.74
CA PRO A 219 -27.67 16.99 -1.40
C PRO A 219 -29.12 17.51 -1.42
N SER A 220 -29.88 17.22 -0.36
CA SER A 220 -31.20 17.84 -0.14
C SER A 220 -31.06 19.29 0.34
N GLU A 221 -32.12 20.08 0.26
CA GLU A 221 -32.14 21.45 0.78
C GLU A 221 -31.80 21.52 2.28
N LYS A 222 -32.23 20.52 3.06
CA LYS A 222 -31.85 20.40 4.48
C LYS A 222 -30.34 20.16 4.63
N ALA A 223 -29.77 19.26 3.82
CA ALA A 223 -28.34 19.00 3.85
C ALA A 223 -27.52 20.24 3.43
N LEU A 224 -28.00 21.01 2.44
CA LEU A 224 -27.39 22.28 2.03
C LEU A 224 -27.46 23.33 3.14
N ALA A 225 -28.60 23.46 3.83
CA ALA A 225 -28.74 24.36 4.97
C ALA A 225 -27.76 24.01 6.10
N THR A 226 -27.62 22.71 6.41
CA THR A 226 -26.63 22.23 7.38
C THR A 226 -25.20 22.49 6.92
N ALA A 227 -24.89 22.26 5.64
CA ALA A 227 -23.56 22.54 5.09
C ALA A 227 -23.21 24.04 5.16
N ARG A 228 -24.14 24.93 4.80
CA ARG A 228 -23.99 26.38 4.94
C ARG A 228 -23.76 26.79 6.39
N LYS A 229 -24.50 26.18 7.33
CA LYS A 229 -24.31 26.40 8.77
C LYS A 229 -22.93 25.95 9.27
N TRP A 230 -22.37 24.88 8.71
CA TRP A 230 -21.09 24.32 9.18
C TRP A 230 -19.86 24.94 8.50
N PHE A 231 -19.95 25.25 7.20
CA PHE A 231 -18.82 25.71 6.39
C PHE A 231 -18.89 27.18 5.98
N GLY A 232 -20.04 27.84 6.20
CA GLY A 232 -20.33 29.19 5.74
C GLY A 232 -20.87 29.22 4.31
N ASP A 233 -21.70 30.21 3.99
CA ASP A 233 -22.35 30.34 2.68
C ASP A 233 -21.36 30.49 1.52
N ALA A 234 -20.28 31.24 1.73
CA ALA A 234 -19.24 31.47 0.72
C ALA A 234 -18.44 30.19 0.36
N SER A 235 -18.49 29.17 1.22
CA SER A 235 -17.76 27.91 1.05
C SER A 235 -18.59 26.81 0.38
N VAL A 236 -19.87 27.08 0.08
CA VAL A 236 -20.79 26.10 -0.52
C VAL A 236 -21.09 26.51 -1.96
N SER A 237 -20.54 25.77 -2.91
CA SER A 237 -20.78 25.95 -4.34
C SER A 237 -21.30 24.67 -4.99
N ARG A 238 -22.13 24.82 -6.03
CA ARG A 238 -22.50 23.71 -6.90
C ARG A 238 -21.38 23.52 -7.92
N MET A 239 -20.86 22.30 -8.03
CA MET A 239 -20.06 21.94 -9.21
C MET A 239 -21.02 21.77 -10.39
N GLY A 240 -20.84 22.59 -11.42
CA GLY A 240 -21.53 22.48 -12.70
C GLY A 240 -20.85 21.51 -13.65
#